data_AF-A0AAU5ZLC1-F1
#
_entry.id   AF-A0AAU5ZLC1-F1
#
_cell.length_a   1.000
_cell.length_b   1.000
_cell.length_c   1.000
_cell.angle_alpha   90.00
_cell.angle_beta   90.00
_cell.angle_gamma   90.00
#
_symmetry.space_group_name_H-M   'P 1'
#
loop_
_entity.id
_entity.type
_entity.pdbx_description
1 polymer ?
#
loop_
_entity_poly.entity_id
_entity_poly.type
_entity_poly.pdbx_seq_one_letter_code
_entity_poly.pdbx_strand_id
1 'polypeptide(L)' 'MRYAQGGGLTAERRRFRERIRYEAGERFARGEKIAVIAKDLRVSERSVERWRRAWREGGMAALASAGPTKLPRL' A
#
# COMPACT_ATOMS: atom_id res chain seq x y z
N MET A 1 32.11 4.06 4.70
CA MET A 1 31.15 3.67 3.63
C MET A 1 29.75 4.13 4.07
N ARG A 2 29.23 5.23 3.53
CA ARG A 2 27.92 5.82 3.89
C ARG A 2 26.92 5.44 2.80
N TYR A 3 25.83 4.77 3.15
CA TYR A 3 24.74 4.59 2.20
C TYR A 3 24.14 5.97 1.86
N ALA A 4 24.39 6.45 0.64
CA ALA A 4 23.59 7.50 0.03
C ALA A 4 22.23 6.90 -0.37
N GLN A 5 21.39 6.58 0.62
CA GLN A 5 20.07 5.98 0.37
C GLN A 5 19.00 6.65 1.24
N GLY A 6 18.77 7.93 0.97
CA GLY A 6 17.48 8.57 1.20
C GLY A 6 16.48 7.98 0.20
N GLY A 7 15.85 6.88 0.59
CA GLY A 7 14.95 6.11 -0.26
C GLY A 7 13.66 6.86 -0.62
N GLY A 8 13.16 6.65 -1.84
CA GLY A 8 11.75 6.87 -2.16
C GLY A 8 11.38 7.66 -3.41
N LEU A 9 12.22 7.72 -4.45
CA LEU A 9 12.00 8.63 -5.59
C LEU A 9 11.99 8.00 -6.99
N THR A 10 11.64 6.72 -7.15
CA THR A 10 11.31 6.20 -8.49
C THR A 10 9.81 5.92 -8.56
N ALA A 11 9.15 6.52 -9.56
CA ALA A 11 7.74 6.27 -9.89
C ALA A 11 7.44 4.76 -9.96
N GLU A 12 8.43 3.96 -10.32
CA GLU A 12 8.41 2.50 -10.32
C GLU A 12 8.14 1.88 -8.94
N ARG A 13 8.84 2.31 -7.87
CA ARG A 13 8.54 1.82 -6.51
C ARG A 13 7.16 2.26 -6.02
N ARG A 14 6.67 3.42 -6.46
CA ARG A 14 5.30 3.87 -6.18
C ARG A 14 4.29 2.97 -6.89
N ARG A 15 4.45 2.74 -8.19
CA ARG A 15 3.61 1.85 -9.00
C ARG A 15 3.60 0.42 -8.45
N PHE A 16 4.75 -0.08 -7.99
CA PHE A 16 4.85 -1.39 -7.35
C PHE A 16 4.01 -1.47 -6.06
N ARG A 17 4.11 -0.46 -5.20
CA ARG A 17 3.29 -0.38 -3.97
C ARG A 17 1.80 -0.18 -4.26
N GLU A 18 1.46 0.58 -5.29
CA GLU A 18 0.08 0.72 -5.76
C GLU A 18 -0.47 -0.61 -6.25
N ARG A 19 0.29 -1.36 -7.05
CA ARG A 19 -0.11 -2.70 -7.50
C ARG A 19 -0.40 -3.64 -6.33
N ILE A 20 0.48 -3.67 -5.32
CA ILE A 20 0.28 -4.46 -4.11
C ILE A 20 -1.02 -4.07 -3.39
N ARG A 21 -1.33 -2.77 -3.29
CA ARG A 21 -2.57 -2.31 -2.66
C ARG A 21 -3.81 -2.68 -3.45
N TYR A 22 -3.77 -2.58 -4.77
CA TYR A 22 -4.89 -3.01 -5.61
C TYR A 22 -5.12 -4.52 -5.51
N GLU A 23 -4.05 -5.33 -5.54
CA GLU A 23 -4.17 -6.77 -5.33
C GLU A 23 -4.79 -7.10 -3.96
N ALA A 24 -4.39 -6.39 -2.91
CA ALA A 24 -5.03 -6.53 -1.59
C ALA A 24 -6.52 -6.17 -1.64
N GLY A 25 -6.91 -5.14 -2.40
CA GLY A 25 -8.29 -4.73 -2.59
C GLY A 25 -9.17 -5.77 -3.30
N GLU A 26 -8.65 -6.42 -4.33
CA GLU A 26 -9.34 -7.54 -4.99
C GLU A 26 -9.54 -8.71 -4.02
N ARG A 27 -8.50 -9.04 -3.24
CA ARG A 27 -8.56 -10.08 -2.19
C ARG A 27 -9.56 -9.73 -1.08
N PHE A 28 -9.68 -8.44 -0.72
CA PHE A 28 -10.70 -7.98 0.23
C PHE A 28 -12.12 -8.16 -0.32
N ALA A 29 -12.34 -7.89 -1.61
CA ALA A 29 -13.62 -8.12 -2.28
C ALA A 29 -14.01 -9.60 -2.28
N ARG A 30 -13.02 -10.49 -2.39
CA ARG A 30 -13.20 -11.95 -2.25
C ARG A 30 -13.38 -12.44 -0.80
N GLY A 31 -13.30 -11.54 0.19
CA GLY A 31 -13.45 -11.91 1.60
C GLY A 31 -12.24 -12.61 2.22
N GLU A 32 -11.06 -12.52 1.59
CA GLU A 32 -9.85 -13.17 2.10
C GLU A 32 -9.43 -12.61 3.47
N LYS A 33 -8.77 -13.48 4.26
CA LYS A 33 -8.27 -13.15 5.60
C LYS A 33 -7.02 -12.28 5.50
N ILE A 34 -6.91 -11.29 6.39
CA ILE A 34 -5.79 -10.34 6.46
C ILE A 34 -4.43 -11.06 6.52
N ALA A 35 -4.31 -12.11 7.33
CA ALA A 35 -3.07 -12.88 7.49
C ALA A 35 -2.60 -13.55 6.19
N VAL A 36 -3.53 -14.08 5.38
CA VAL A 36 -3.22 -14.71 4.10
C VAL A 36 -2.71 -13.67 3.11
N ILE A 37 -3.43 -12.54 3.01
CA ILE A 37 -3.07 -11.42 2.15
C ILE A 37 -1.69 -10.86 2.55
N ALA A 38 -1.42 -10.69 3.84
CA ALA A 38 -0.15 -10.18 4.34
C ALA A 38 1.02 -11.11 3.99
N LYS A 39 0.84 -12.42 4.17
CA LYS A 39 1.84 -13.43 3.83
C LYS A 39 2.13 -13.45 2.34
N ASP A 40 1.10 -13.46 1.50
CA ASP A 40 1.24 -13.55 0.04
C ASP A 40 1.87 -12.29 -0.54
N LEU A 41 1.46 -11.11 -0.06
CA LEU A 41 2.00 -9.82 -0.49
C LEU A 41 3.33 -9.46 0.20
N ARG A 42 3.80 -10.29 1.14
CA ARG A 42 5.01 -10.07 1.95
C ARG A 42 5.04 -8.71 2.65
N VAL A 43 3.91 -8.30 3.21
CA VAL A 43 3.75 -7.07 4.00
C VAL A 43 3.29 -7.40 5.41
N SER A 44 3.35 -6.44 6.33
CA SER A 44 2.84 -6.64 7.67
C SER A 44 1.31 -6.67 7.70
N GLU A 45 0.73 -7.50 8.56
CA GLU A 45 -0.73 -7.56 8.78
C GLU A 45 -1.31 -6.19 9.14
N ARG A 46 -0.60 -5.40 9.96
CA ARG A 46 -0.98 -4.02 10.32
C ARG A 46 -1.13 -3.10 9.10
N SER A 47 -0.33 -3.31 8.04
CA SER A 47 -0.47 -2.55 6.79
C SER A 47 -1.73 -2.96 6.04
N VAL A 48 -1.99 -4.26 5.96
CA VAL A 48 -3.17 -4.82 5.30
C VAL A 48 -4.45 -4.42 6.05
N GLU A 49 -4.43 -4.39 7.37
CA GLU A 49 -5.56 -3.94 8.20
C GLU A 49 -5.89 -2.47 7.96
N ARG A 50 -4.86 -1.60 7.89
CA ARG A 50 -5.04 -0.19 7.51
C ARG A 50 -5.65 -0.06 6.11
N TRP A 51 -5.20 -0.86 5.15
CA TRP A 51 -5.78 -0.90 3.81
C TRP A 51 -7.22 -1.40 3.81
N ARG A 52 -7.54 -2.45 4.58
CA ARG A 52 -8.89 -2.99 4.73
C ARG A 52 -9.86 -1.93 5.24
N ARG A 53 -9.45 -1.13 6.23
CA ARG A 53 -10.26 -0.03 6.76
C ARG A 53 -10.53 1.03 5.68
N ALA A 54 -9.48 1.51 5.01
CA ALA A 54 -9.63 2.49 3.92
C ALA A 54 -10.52 1.95 2.78
N TRP A 55 -10.35 0.67 2.42
CA TRP A 55 -11.16 0.01 1.41
C TRP A 55 -12.64 -0.14 1.81
N ARG A 56 -12.94 -0.37 3.09
CA ARG A 56 -14.33 -0.40 3.57
C ARG A 56 -15.01 0.97 3.49
N GLU A 57 -14.24 2.05 3.61
CA GLU A 57 -14.75 3.44 3.59
C GLU A 57 -14.85 4.00 2.16
N GLY A 58 -13.92 3.66 1.26
CA GLY A 58 -13.86 4.25 -0.10
C GLY A 58 -13.51 3.27 -1.23
N GLY A 59 -13.67 1.97 -1.00
CA GLY A 59 -13.47 0.92 -1.99
C GLY A 59 -12.05 0.88 -2.57
N MET A 60 -11.94 0.45 -3.82
CA MET A 60 -10.66 0.35 -4.53
C MET A 60 -9.97 1.70 -4.72
N ALA A 61 -10.74 2.79 -4.84
CA ALA A 61 -10.20 4.13 -5.00
C ALA A 61 -9.42 4.59 -3.75
N ALA A 62 -9.86 4.19 -2.55
CA ALA A 62 -9.18 4.50 -1.30
C ALA A 62 -7.83 3.76 -1.11
N LEU A 63 -7.56 2.73 -1.92
CA LEU A 63 -6.29 1.99 -1.91
C LEU A 63 -5.24 2.58 -2.86
N ALA A 64 -5.64 3.48 -3.77
CA ALA A 64 -4.71 4.23 -4.60
C ALA A 64 -3.71 5.00 -3.74
N SER A 65 -2.46 5.16 -4.20
CA SER A 65 -1.55 6.06 -3.49
C SER A 65 -2.13 7.46 -3.53
N ALA A 66 -2.22 8.15 -2.39
CA ALA A 66 -2.70 9.53 -2.28
C ALA A 66 -1.77 10.59 -2.94
N GLY A 67 -1.06 10.22 -4.01
CA GLY A 67 0.01 11.03 -4.59
C GLY A 67 1.23 11.12 -3.66
N PRO A 68 2.22 11.97 -3.99
CA PRO A 68 3.23 12.35 -3.02
C PRO A 68 2.52 12.96 -1.81
N THR A 69 2.82 12.48 -0.60
CA THR A 69 2.57 13.25 0.62
C THR A 69 3.13 14.64 0.36
N LYS A 70 2.26 15.67 0.43
CA LYS A 70 2.63 17.07 0.20
C LYS A 70 4.02 17.33 0.78
N LEU A 71 4.92 17.87 -0.05
CA LEU A 71 6.23 18.35 0.40
C LEU A 71 6.00 19.18 1.68
N PRO A 72 6.81 18.99 2.74
CA PRO A 72 6.76 19.90 3.87
C PRO A 72 6.92 21.31 3.29
N ARG A 73 5.95 22.20 3.58
CA ARG A 73 6.10 23.62 3.26
C ARG A 73 7.28 24.09 4.10
N LEU A 74 8.39 24.42 3.42
CA LEU A 74 9.45 25.25 3.96
C LEU A 74 8.93 26.68 4.15
#